data_AF-G4ZX37-F1
#
_entry.id   AF-G4ZX37-F1
#
_cell.length_a   1.000
_cell.length_b   1.000
_cell.length_c   1.000
_cell.angle_alpha   90.00
_cell.angle_beta   90.00
_cell.angle_gamma   90.00
#
_symmetry.space_group_name_H-M   'P 1'
#
loop_
_entity.id
_entity.type
_entity.pdbx_description
1 polymer ?
#
loop_
_entity_poly.entity_id
_entity_poly.type
_entity_poly.pdbx_seq_one_letter_code
_entity_poly.pdbx_strand_id
1 'polypeptide(L)'
;LPVRSRFWFLAHQTPNVQQCPYYGCTAIETAQHYNLFLECHHSNEIWKALWKDCSGFYVGGISWTSMALPHKQEIRSAWSHRREAVLYLWNIVRCAALHRQWTERNKL
;
A
#
# COMPACT_ATOMS: atom_id res chain seq x y z
N LEU A 1 -6.83 7.58 -1.99
CA LEU A 1 -6.21 8.15 -3.21
C LEU A 1 -7.02 7.68 -4.42
N PRO A 2 -7.15 8.44 -5.53
CA PRO A 2 -7.95 8.05 -6.68
C PRO A 2 -7.21 7.06 -7.60
N VAL A 3 -7.85 5.94 -7.92
CA VAL A 3 -7.32 4.84 -8.77
C VAL A 3 -7.40 5.24 -10.25
N ARG A 4 -6.42 4.87 -11.10
CA ARG A 4 -6.43 5.21 -12.53
C ARG A 4 -7.47 4.45 -13.34
N SER A 5 -8.00 3.32 -12.84
CA SER A 5 -9.12 2.66 -13.53
C SER A 5 -10.35 3.56 -13.72
N ARG A 6 -10.49 4.63 -12.90
CA ARG A 6 -11.55 5.63 -13.04
C ARG A 6 -11.38 6.56 -14.23
N PHE A 7 -10.19 6.62 -14.84
CA PHE A 7 -9.89 7.50 -15.99
C PHE A 7 -10.13 6.83 -17.34
N TRP A 8 -11.09 5.91 -17.43
CA TRP A 8 -11.42 5.19 -18.68
C TRP A 8 -11.73 6.15 -19.85
N PHE A 9 -12.32 7.31 -19.57
CA PHE A 9 -12.67 8.32 -20.55
C PHE A 9 -11.44 8.98 -21.22
N LEU A 10 -10.24 8.85 -20.64
CA LEU A 10 -8.99 9.35 -21.21
C LEU A 10 -8.29 8.33 -22.12
N ALA A 11 -8.81 7.11 -22.24
CA ALA A 11 -8.16 6.04 -23.00
C ALA A 11 -7.90 6.41 -24.48
N HIS A 12 -8.73 7.26 -25.07
CA HIS A 12 -8.53 7.75 -26.44
C HIS A 12 -7.29 8.65 -26.60
N GLN A 13 -6.92 9.41 -25.56
CA GLN A 13 -5.74 10.29 -25.58
C GLN A 13 -4.51 9.57 -25.03
N THR A 14 -4.72 8.67 -24.06
CA THR A 14 -3.66 7.94 -23.39
C THR A 14 -4.12 6.49 -23.22
N PRO A 15 -3.78 5.60 -24.17
CA PRO A 15 -4.28 4.22 -24.20
C PRO A 15 -4.01 3.44 -22.92
N ASN A 16 -2.88 3.76 -22.25
CA ASN A 16 -2.45 3.07 -21.03
C ASN A 16 -2.87 3.82 -19.74
N VAL A 17 -3.78 4.80 -19.83
CA VAL A 17 -4.13 5.66 -18.69
C VAL A 17 -4.64 4.88 -17.48
N GLN A 18 -5.34 3.77 -17.71
CA GLN A 18 -5.89 2.92 -16.65
C GLN A 18 -4.88 1.88 -16.13
N GLN A 19 -3.74 1.70 -16.79
CA GLN A 19 -2.74 0.72 -16.40
C GLN A 19 -1.92 1.20 -15.20
N CYS A 20 -1.28 0.24 -14.54
CA CYS A 20 -0.30 0.49 -13.49
C CYS A 20 0.80 1.44 -14.00
N PRO A 21 1.18 2.48 -13.24
CA PRO A 21 2.20 3.45 -13.66
C PRO A 21 3.63 2.86 -13.69
N TYR A 22 3.87 1.72 -13.04
CA TYR A 22 5.20 1.12 -12.98
C TYR A 22 5.58 0.48 -14.31
N TYR A 23 6.79 0.77 -14.76
CA TYR A 23 7.33 0.25 -16.01
C TYR A 23 7.25 -1.28 -16.08
N GLY A 24 6.72 -1.80 -17.19
CA GLY A 24 6.55 -3.24 -17.40
C GLY A 24 5.30 -3.85 -16.76
N CYS A 25 4.46 -3.07 -16.08
CA CYS A 25 3.18 -3.55 -15.54
C CYS A 25 1.99 -3.09 -16.39
N THR A 26 1.33 -4.02 -17.08
CA THR A 26 0.18 -3.73 -17.96
C THR A 26 -1.17 -3.94 -17.29
N ALA A 27 -1.18 -4.31 -16.00
CA ALA A 27 -2.40 -4.57 -15.26
C ALA A 27 -3.19 -3.27 -15.02
N ILE A 28 -4.52 -3.38 -15.04
CA ILE A 28 -5.43 -2.25 -14.77
C ILE A 28 -5.36 -1.88 -13.29
N GLU A 29 -5.19 -0.58 -13.01
CA GLU A 29 -5.11 0.00 -11.68
C GLU A 29 -6.51 0.06 -11.03
N THR A 30 -7.05 -1.08 -10.59
CA THR A 30 -8.36 -1.22 -9.88
C THR A 30 -8.23 -0.90 -8.40
N ALA A 31 -9.28 -0.74 -7.59
CA ALA A 31 -9.10 -0.61 -6.12
C ALA A 31 -8.43 -1.82 -5.43
N GLN A 32 -8.25 -2.97 -6.09
CA GLN A 32 -7.47 -4.12 -5.56
C GLN A 32 -6.02 -4.06 -6.07
N HIS A 33 -5.81 -3.78 -7.35
CA HIS A 33 -4.50 -3.49 -7.92
C HIS A 33 -3.92 -2.15 -7.39
N TYR A 34 -4.82 -1.29 -6.92
CA TYR A 34 -4.74 0.02 -6.25
C TYR A 34 -5.26 -0.08 -4.81
N ASN A 35 -5.36 -1.27 -4.23
CA ASN A 35 -5.04 -1.39 -2.79
C ASN A 35 -3.55 -1.06 -2.57
N LEU A 36 -2.91 -0.57 -3.64
CA LEU A 36 -1.76 0.28 -3.76
C LEU A 36 -0.48 -0.53 -3.62
N PHE A 37 -0.53 -1.74 -3.02
CA PHE A 37 0.62 -2.25 -2.30
C PHE A 37 0.89 -3.75 -2.26
N LEU A 38 -0.06 -4.63 -2.59
CA LEU A 38 0.17 -6.08 -2.43
C LEU A 38 0.16 -6.86 -3.74
N GLU A 39 -0.55 -6.45 -4.78
CA GLU A 39 -0.68 -7.25 -6.00
C GLU A 39 0.33 -6.88 -7.10
N CYS A 40 0.72 -5.61 -7.19
CA CYS A 40 1.79 -5.20 -8.09
C CYS A 40 3.15 -5.65 -7.53
N HIS A 41 3.94 -6.36 -8.34
CA HIS A 41 5.26 -6.88 -7.94
C HIS A 41 6.17 -5.80 -7.31
N HIS A 42 6.31 -4.65 -7.97
CA HIS A 42 7.17 -3.57 -7.48
C HIS A 42 6.71 -3.02 -6.13
N SER A 43 5.39 -2.89 -5.96
CA SER A 43 4.81 -2.40 -4.73
C SER A 43 4.95 -3.42 -3.60
N ASN A 44 4.66 -4.70 -3.89
CA ASN A 44 4.72 -5.80 -2.94
C ASN A 44 6.09 -5.93 -2.28
N GLU A 45 7.18 -5.78 -3.03
CA GLU A 45 8.54 -5.86 -2.48
C GLU A 45 8.84 -4.77 -1.45
N ILE A 46 8.31 -3.54 -1.64
CA ILE A 46 8.44 -2.46 -0.66
C ILE A 46 7.75 -2.85 0.66
N TRP A 47 6.55 -3.42 0.58
CA TRP A 47 5.81 -3.81 1.77
C TRP A 47 6.37 -5.04 2.45
N LYS A 48 6.89 -6.01 1.69
CA LYS A 48 7.64 -7.14 2.26
C LYS A 48 8.86 -6.66 3.04
N ALA A 49 9.62 -5.71 2.48
CA ALA A 49 10.79 -5.14 3.15
C ALA A 49 10.39 -4.43 4.45
N LEU A 50 9.40 -3.54 4.41
CA LEU A 50 8.91 -2.83 5.61
C LEU A 50 8.29 -3.78 6.65
N TRP A 51 7.57 -4.79 6.18
CA TRP A 51 6.93 -5.76 7.05
C TRP A 51 7.92 -6.68 7.73
N LYS A 52 9.03 -7.05 7.07
CA LYS A 52 10.08 -7.88 7.66
C LYS A 52 10.51 -7.35 9.03
N ASP A 53 10.80 -6.06 9.11
CA ASP A 53 11.27 -5.40 10.34
C ASP A 53 10.16 -5.20 11.38
N CYS A 54 8.91 -5.08 10.93
CA CYS A 54 7.75 -4.79 11.78
C CYS A 54 6.95 -6.04 12.20
N SER A 55 7.19 -7.19 11.56
CA SER A 55 6.37 -8.41 11.69
C SER A 55 6.30 -8.96 13.11
N GLY A 56 7.34 -8.72 13.92
CA GLY A 56 7.40 -9.14 15.32
C GLY A 56 6.41 -8.43 16.25
N PHE A 57 5.78 -7.33 15.82
CA PHE A 57 4.82 -6.58 16.62
C PHE A 57 3.37 -7.02 16.40
N TYR A 58 3.05 -7.54 15.21
CA TYR A 58 1.67 -7.74 14.76
C TYR A 58 1.30 -9.20 14.61
N VAL A 59 0.00 -9.49 14.74
CA VAL A 59 -0.57 -10.81 14.44
C VAL A 59 -0.85 -10.88 12.93
N GLY A 60 -0.50 -12.01 12.32
CA GLY A 60 -0.70 -12.25 10.89
C GLY A 60 0.27 -11.49 9.99
N GLY A 61 -0.04 -11.47 8.69
CA GLY A 61 0.70 -10.72 7.68
C GLY A 61 0.10 -9.35 7.40
N ILE A 62 0.77 -8.58 6.55
CA ILE A 62 0.21 -7.33 6.02
C ILE A 62 -1.02 -7.63 5.16
N SER A 63 -2.12 -6.96 5.45
CA SER A 63 -3.39 -7.10 4.72
C SER A 63 -3.93 -5.75 4.30
N TRP A 64 -4.97 -5.74 3.46
CA TRP A 64 -5.69 -4.51 3.17
C TRP A 64 -6.23 -3.84 4.43
N THR A 65 -6.73 -4.62 5.39
CA THR A 65 -7.23 -4.10 6.66
C THR A 65 -6.11 -3.40 7.45
N SER A 66 -4.90 -3.95 7.43
CA SER A 66 -3.71 -3.33 8.04
C SER A 66 -3.40 -1.96 7.44
N MET A 67 -3.74 -1.77 6.16
CA MET A 67 -3.46 -0.55 5.42
C MET A 67 -4.58 0.50 5.55
N ALA A 68 -5.82 0.08 5.37
CA ALA A 68 -6.99 0.95 5.36
C ALA A 68 -7.50 1.27 6.77
N LEU A 69 -7.39 0.33 7.70
CA LEU A 69 -7.89 0.42 9.08
C LEU A 69 -6.75 0.13 10.07
N PRO A 70 -5.71 0.97 10.11
CA PRO A 70 -4.50 0.69 10.89
C PRO A 70 -4.75 0.56 12.39
N HIS A 71 -5.78 1.22 12.92
CA HIS A 71 -6.20 1.11 14.32
C HIS A 71 -6.78 -0.27 14.68
N LYS A 72 -7.24 -1.02 13.68
CA LYS A 72 -7.73 -2.40 13.85
C LYS A 72 -6.61 -3.43 13.73
N GLN A 73 -5.37 -3.00 13.51
CA GLN A 73 -4.26 -3.93 13.44
C GLN A 73 -4.10 -4.65 14.78
N GLU A 74 -4.08 -5.97 14.72
CA GLU A 74 -3.90 -6.80 15.89
C GLU A 74 -2.43 -6.85 16.28
N ILE A 75 -2.16 -6.59 17.56
CA ILE A 75 -0.82 -6.52 18.13
C ILE A 75 -0.61 -7.78 18.97
N ARG A 76 0.56 -8.39 18.84
CA ARG A 76 0.92 -9.58 19.62
C ARG A 76 0.87 -9.26 21.11
N SER A 77 0.41 -10.22 21.91
CA SER A 77 0.24 -10.08 23.36
C SER A 77 1.50 -9.56 24.07
N ALA A 78 2.69 -9.98 23.63
CA ALA A 78 3.99 -9.50 24.14
C ALA A 78 4.15 -7.97 24.07
N TRP A 79 3.49 -7.30 23.13
CA TRP A 79 3.56 -5.85 22.90
C TRP A 79 2.29 -5.10 23.34
N SER A 80 1.32 -5.79 23.95
CA SER A 80 0.05 -5.19 24.40
C SER A 80 0.24 -3.96 25.31
N HIS A 81 1.22 -4.01 26.21
CA HIS A 81 1.57 -2.89 27.10
C HIS A 81 2.07 -1.63 26.38
N ARG A 82 2.49 -1.75 25.11
CA ARG A 82 2.96 -0.65 24.23
C ARG A 82 2.05 -0.47 23.01
N ARG A 83 0.78 -0.88 23.10
CA ARG A 83 -0.16 -0.91 21.97
C ARG A 83 -0.15 0.39 21.16
N GLU A 84 -0.31 1.53 21.82
CA GLU A 84 -0.37 2.83 21.16
C GLU A 84 0.92 3.16 20.41
N ALA A 85 2.08 3.00 21.05
CA ALA A 85 3.38 3.25 20.43
C ALA A 85 3.61 2.39 19.19
N VAL A 86 3.22 1.11 19.25
CA VAL A 86 3.29 0.18 18.12
C VAL A 86 2.35 0.62 16.99
N LEU A 87 1.09 0.99 17.30
CA LEU A 87 0.17 1.51 16.29
C LEU A 87 0.65 2.83 15.67
N TYR A 88 1.27 3.71 16.45
CA TYR A 88 1.87 4.95 15.94
C TYR A 88 3.03 4.66 15.00
N LEU A 89 3.94 3.75 15.38
CA LEU A 89 5.03 3.31 14.53
C LEU A 89 4.50 2.79 13.19
N TRP A 90 3.49 1.91 13.22
CA TRP A 90 2.84 1.44 12.00
C TRP A 90 2.28 2.58 11.17
N ASN A 91 1.59 3.51 11.82
CA ASN A 91 0.96 4.63 11.14
C ASN A 91 1.99 5.52 10.43
N ILE A 92 3.12 5.81 11.08
CA ILE A 92 4.21 6.61 10.52
C ILE A 92 4.83 5.89 9.31
N VAL A 93 5.24 4.64 9.48
CA VAL A 93 5.89 3.84 8.41
C VAL A 93 4.92 3.68 7.23
N ARG A 94 3.66 3.33 7.51
CA ARG A 94 2.61 3.21 6.50
C ARG A 94 2.43 4.50 5.73
N CYS A 95 2.29 5.63 6.40
CA CYS A 95 2.09 6.94 5.77
C CYS A 95 3.30 7.36 4.93
N ALA A 96 4.53 7.14 5.40
CA ALA A 96 5.74 7.46 4.66
C ALA A 96 5.85 6.65 3.35
N ALA A 97 5.61 5.34 3.42
CA ALA A 97 5.60 4.46 2.25
C ALA A 97 4.48 4.84 1.27
N LEU A 98 3.27 5.06 1.80
CA LEU A 98 2.11 5.53 1.04
C LEU A 98 2.41 6.82 0.26
N HIS A 99 2.97 7.80 0.96
CA HIS A 99 3.30 9.09 0.39
C HIS A 99 4.36 8.97 -0.69
N ARG A 100 5.44 8.20 -0.45
CA ARG A 100 6.49 7.96 -1.44
C ARG A 100 5.92 7.33 -2.71
N GLN A 101 5.14 6.26 -2.58
CA GLN A 101 4.56 5.55 -3.72
C GLN A 101 3.56 6.42 -4.49
N TRP A 102 2.76 7.23 -3.78
CA TRP A 102 1.94 8.24 -4.43
C TRP A 102 2.78 9.29 -5.17
N THR A 103 3.86 9.77 -4.57
CA THR A 103 4.73 10.78 -5.20
C THR A 103 5.34 10.21 -6.48
N GLU A 104 5.96 9.03 -6.43
CA GLU A 104 6.53 8.39 -7.63
C GLU A 104 5.49 8.16 -8.73
N ARG A 105 4.27 7.76 -8.36
CA ARG A 105 3.15 7.59 -9.30
C ARG A 105 2.73 8.87 -10.02
N ASN A 106 2.89 10.04 -9.40
CA ASN A 106 2.44 11.33 -9.94
C ASN A 106 3.61 12.24 -10.38
N LYS A 107 4.85 11.73 -10.41
CA LYS A 107 6.02 12.46 -10.97
C LYS A 107 6.05 12.45 -12.51
N LEU A 108 5.10 11.77 -13.15
CA LEU A 108 4.85 11.73 -14.59
C LEU A 108 3.72 12.71 -14.94
#